data_AF-V9XKS0-F1
#
_entry.id   AF-V9XKS0-F1
#
_cell.length_a   1.000
_cell.length_b   1.000
_cell.length_c   1.000
_cell.angle_alpha   90.00
_cell.angle_beta   90.00
_cell.angle_gamma   90.00
#
_symmetry.space_group_name_H-M   'P 1'
#
loop_
_entity.id
_entity.type
_entity.pdbx_description
1 polymer ?
#
loop_
_entity_poly.entity_id
_entity_poly.type
_entity_poly.pdbx_seq_one_letter_code
_entity_poly.pdbx_strand_id
1 'polypeptide(L)'
;MGVVAIWHGEEGWGVIESSDTPTGCWVHFSNLWTLNHPSLARGESIEIRGQGSDLQVGEIVDFEWERVPQDGYSFRAGDVRPRR
;
A
#
# COMPACT_ATOMS: atom_id res chain seq x y z
N MET A 1 3.26 -6.84 -8.93
CA MET A 1 2.70 -5.79 -9.82
C MET A 1 1.18 -5.91 -9.80
N GLY A 2 0.48 -4.79 -9.77
CA GLY A 2 -0.98 -4.73 -9.86
C GLY A 2 -1.46 -3.34 -10.26
N VAL A 3 -2.78 -3.18 -10.37
CA VAL A 3 -3.44 -1.91 -10.65
C VAL A 3 -4.25 -1.47 -9.45
N VAL A 4 -4.22 -0.19 -9.13
CA VAL A 4 -5.03 0.37 -8.04
C VAL A 4 -6.48 0.40 -8.51
N ALA A 5 -7.32 -0.44 -7.92
CA ALA A 5 -8.73 -0.58 -8.29
C ALA A 5 -9.61 0.41 -7.53
N ILE A 6 -9.35 0.59 -6.24
CA ILE A 6 -10.01 1.58 -5.40
C ILE A 6 -8.97 2.28 -4.52
N TRP A 7 -9.22 3.55 -4.23
CA TRP A 7 -8.45 4.31 -3.28
C TRP A 7 -9.35 5.31 -2.55
N HIS A 8 -9.35 5.22 -1.23
CA HIS A 8 -10.09 6.08 -0.31
C HIS A 8 -9.12 7.07 0.32
N GLY A 9 -8.78 8.15 -0.40
CA GLY A 9 -7.73 9.09 0.02
C GLY A 9 -7.95 9.73 1.40
N GLU A 10 -9.20 9.99 1.78
CA GLU A 10 -9.54 10.53 3.11
C GLU A 10 -9.33 9.51 4.25
N GLU A 11 -9.51 8.22 3.95
CA GLU A 11 -9.39 7.13 4.91
C GLU A 11 -8.00 6.46 4.84
N GLY A 12 -7.24 6.77 3.78
CA GLY A 12 -5.87 6.31 3.56
C GLY A 12 -5.75 4.82 3.24
N TRP A 13 -6.75 4.19 2.62
CA TRP A 13 -6.68 2.79 2.23
C TRP A 13 -7.22 2.56 0.82
N GLY A 14 -6.94 1.38 0.26
CA GLY A 14 -7.45 1.00 -1.05
C GLY A 14 -7.26 -0.48 -1.34
N VAL A 15 -7.48 -0.85 -2.60
CA VAL A 15 -7.31 -2.23 -3.09
C VAL A 15 -6.53 -2.23 -4.39
N ILE A 16 -5.55 -3.12 -4.45
CA ILE A 16 -4.77 -3.42 -5.64
C ILE A 16 -5.31 -4.72 -6.24
N GLU A 17 -5.70 -4.67 -7.50
CA GLU A 17 -6.01 -5.86 -8.28
C GLU A 17 -4.74 -6.40 -8.94
N SER A 18 -4.51 -7.71 -8.78
CA SER A 18 -3.38 -8.41 -9.38
C SER A 18 -3.74 -9.86 -9.64
N SER A 19 -3.14 -10.46 -10.67
CA SER A 19 -3.25 -11.88 -10.96
C SER A 19 -2.82 -12.77 -9.79
N ASP A 20 -1.90 -12.29 -8.96
CA ASP A 20 -1.37 -13.02 -7.80
C ASP A 20 -2.33 -12.97 -6.59
N THR A 21 -3.23 -11.99 -6.55
CA THR A 21 -4.19 -11.76 -5.46
C THR A 21 -5.62 -11.62 -6.03
N PRO A 22 -6.26 -12.73 -6.43
CA PRO A 22 -7.50 -12.72 -7.21
C PRO A 22 -8.73 -12.19 -6.46
N THR A 23 -8.68 -12.09 -5.13
CA THR A 23 -9.74 -11.49 -4.31
C THR A 23 -9.52 -9.99 -4.05
N GLY A 24 -8.49 -9.40 -4.66
CA GLY A 24 -7.99 -8.07 -4.31
C GLY A 24 -7.01 -8.10 -3.13
N CYS A 25 -6.06 -7.17 -3.15
CA CYS A 25 -5.06 -6.97 -2.11
C CYS A 25 -5.30 -5.64 -1.41
N TRP A 26 -5.62 -5.67 -0.12
CA TRP A 26 -5.87 -4.47 0.66
C TRP A 26 -4.56 -3.71 0.91
N VAL A 27 -4.57 -2.39 0.72
CA VAL A 27 -3.41 -1.51 0.93
C VAL A 27 -3.78 -0.36 1.86
N HIS A 28 -2.81 0.07 2.68
CA HIS A 28 -2.90 1.27 3.52
C HIS A 28 -1.83 2.27 3.13
N PHE A 29 -2.06 3.56 3.38
CA PHE A 29 -1.09 4.62 3.14
C PHE A 29 0.24 4.36 3.89
N SER A 30 0.19 3.70 5.06
CA SER A 30 1.40 3.35 5.82
C SER A 30 2.29 2.31 5.14
N ASN A 31 1.73 1.55 4.18
CA ASN A 31 2.45 0.56 3.39
C ASN A 31 2.94 1.14 2.05
N LEU A 32 2.64 2.41 1.76
CA LEU A 32 3.24 3.11 0.63
C LEU A 32 4.68 3.49 1.00
N TRP A 33 5.64 3.12 0.15
CA TRP A 33 7.05 3.53 0.27
C TRP A 33 7.68 3.36 1.66
N THR A 34 7.51 2.18 2.26
CA THR A 34 8.10 1.85 3.56
C THR A 34 9.62 1.62 3.49
N LEU A 35 10.20 1.40 2.31
CA LEU A 35 11.60 0.92 2.19
C LEU A 35 12.74 1.94 2.31
N ASN A 36 12.53 3.17 2.79
CA ASN A 36 13.65 4.10 3.07
C ASN A 36 13.66 4.69 4.49
N HIS A 37 12.89 4.14 5.43
CA HIS A 37 13.06 4.56 6.82
C HIS A 37 14.10 3.69 7.54
N PRO A 38 15.08 4.29 8.24
CA PRO A 38 15.88 3.52 9.20
C PRO A 38 14.94 2.99 10.29
N SER A 39 15.26 1.80 10.82
CA SER A 39 14.54 1.21 11.94
C SER A 39 14.48 2.21 13.11
N LEU A 40 13.27 2.65 13.46
CA LEU A 40 13.06 3.61 14.55
C LEU A 40 13.21 2.92 15.91
N ALA A 41 13.99 3.53 16.80
CA ALA A 41 14.02 3.11 18.19
C ALA A 41 12.67 3.44 18.88
N ARG A 42 12.40 2.76 19.99
CA ARG A 42 11.18 3.00 20.78
C ARG A 42 11.11 4.47 21.21
N GLY A 43 10.10 5.19 20.74
CA GLY A 43 9.88 6.61 21.02
C GLY A 43 10.33 7.56 19.91
N GLU A 44 10.95 7.06 18.84
CA GLU A 44 11.23 7.84 17.65
C GLU A 44 10.03 7.84 16.70
N SER A 45 9.76 9.01 16.12
CA SER A 45 8.86 9.19 15.00
C SER A 45 9.61 9.90 13.88
N ILE A 46 9.30 9.55 12.64
CA ILE A 46 9.74 10.31 11.48
C ILE A 46 8.52 10.89 10.81
N GLU A 47 8.65 12.15 10.41
CA GLU A 47 7.69 12.78 9.54
C GLU A 47 8.01 12.34 8.11
N ILE A 48 7.22 11.41 7.57
CA ILE A 48 7.31 11.04 6.16
C ILE A 48 6.74 12.20 5.34
N ARG A 49 7.61 13.06 4.81
CA ARG A 49 7.24 14.05 3.79
C ARG A 49 7.39 13.46 2.40
N GLY A 50 6.38 12.70 1.97
CA GLY A 50 6.23 12.22 0.60
C GLY A 50 5.14 13.00 -0.12
N GLN A 51 5.38 13.38 -1.39
CA GLN A 51 4.33 13.85 -2.29
C GLN A 51 3.43 12.65 -2.62
N GLY A 52 2.33 12.51 -1.88
CA GLY A 52 1.27 11.54 -2.17
C GLY A 52 1.21 10.40 -1.16
N SER A 53 0.47 10.62 -0.08
CA SER A 53 -0.20 9.54 0.65
C SER A 53 -1.38 8.98 -0.14
N ASP A 54 -1.43 9.21 -1.45
CA ASP A 54 -2.59 9.02 -2.30
C ASP A 54 -2.18 8.23 -3.55
N LEU A 55 -2.85 7.10 -3.77
CA LEU A 55 -2.70 6.33 -5.00
C LEU A 55 -3.81 6.75 -5.98
N GLN A 56 -3.45 6.88 -7.25
CA GLN A 56 -4.46 7.14 -8.28
C GLN A 56 -5.12 5.84 -8.72
N VAL A 57 -6.45 5.82 -8.78
CA VAL A 57 -7.18 4.69 -9.37
C VAL A 57 -6.73 4.51 -10.83
N GLY A 58 -6.41 3.27 -11.21
CA GLY A 58 -5.83 2.93 -12.51
C GLY A 58 -4.30 3.03 -12.58
N GLU A 59 -3.63 3.49 -11.52
CA GLU A 59 -2.17 3.51 -11.46
C GLU A 59 -1.59 2.10 -11.35
N ILE A 60 -0.49 1.85 -12.06
CA ILE A 60 0.23 0.59 -11.99
C ILE A 60 1.27 0.68 -10.88
N VAL A 61 1.22 -0.27 -9.96
CA VAL A 61 2.12 -0.33 -8.79
C VAL A 61 2.88 -1.64 -8.75
N ASP A 62 4.13 -1.56 -8.30
CA ASP A 62 4.83 -2.70 -7.72
C ASP A 62 4.50 -2.76 -6.23
N PHE A 63 4.35 -3.97 -5.72
CA PHE A 63 4.07 -4.22 -4.31
C PHE A 63 4.48 -5.64 -3.95
N GLU A 64 4.81 -5.83 -2.68
CA GLU A 64 4.87 -7.14 -2.05
C GLU A 64 3.54 -7.43 -1.35
N TRP A 65 3.21 -8.70 -1.17
CA TRP A 65 1.96 -9.07 -0.51
C TRP A 65 2.14 -10.22 0.45
N GLU A 66 1.29 -10.23 1.47
CA GLU A 66 1.20 -11.30 2.45
C GLU A 66 -0.25 -11.77 2.59
N ARG A 67 -0.43 -13.06 2.88
CA ARG A 67 -1.76 -13.65 3.11
C ARG A 67 -2.17 -13.44 4.56
N VAL A 68 -2.67 -12.24 4.85
CA VAL A 68 -3.21 -11.88 6.15
C VAL A 68 -4.62 -11.34 5.97
N PRO A 69 -5.63 -11.92 6.66
CA PRO A 69 -6.99 -11.43 6.57
C PRO A 69 -7.10 -10.05 7.22
N GLN A 70 -7.60 -9.06 6.47
CA GLN A 70 -7.77 -7.69 6.95
C GLN A 70 -8.93 -7.02 6.22
N ASP A 71 -9.86 -6.44 6.99
CA ASP A 71 -11.01 -5.67 6.48
C ASP A 71 -11.85 -6.39 5.41
N GLY A 72 -11.96 -7.72 5.53
CA GLY A 72 -12.68 -8.57 4.56
C GLY A 72 -11.85 -9.07 3.37
N TYR A 73 -10.59 -8.64 3.23
CA TYR A 73 -9.66 -9.12 2.21
C TYR A 73 -8.73 -10.20 2.75
N SER A 74 -8.32 -11.13 1.88
CA SER A 74 -7.42 -12.25 2.25
C SER A 74 -5.94 -11.90 2.13
N PHE A 75 -5.61 -10.77 1.52
CA PHE A 75 -4.25 -10.36 1.22
C PHE A 75 -4.05 -8.90 1.62
N ARG A 76 -2.86 -8.60 2.14
CA ARG A 76 -2.40 -7.25 2.45
C ARG A 76 -1.18 -6.91 1.61
N ALA A 77 -1.19 -5.72 1.04
CA ALA A 77 -0.08 -5.16 0.28
C ALA A 77 0.89 -4.44 1.23
N GLY A 78 2.17 -4.71 1.02
CA GLY A 78 3.32 -4.07 1.64
C GLY A 78 4.24 -3.49 0.57
N ASP A 79 5.07 -2.53 0.96
CA ASP A 79 6.07 -1.87 0.10
C ASP A 79 5.51 -1.46 -1.29
N VAL A 80 4.40 -0.74 -1.28
CA VAL A 80 3.71 -0.35 -2.52
C VAL A 80 4.42 0.86 -3.14
N ARG A 81 4.71 0.78 -4.44
CA ARG A 81 5.46 1.77 -5.22
C ARG A 81 4.81 2.01 -6.59
N PRO A 82 4.52 3.27 -6.97
CA PRO A 82 4.09 3.61 -8.32
C PRO A 82 5.18 3.28 -9.35
N ARG A 83 4.77 2.71 -10.48
CA ARG A 83 5.60 2.64 -11.68
C ARG A 83 5.41 3.92 -12.50
N ARG A 84 6.21 4.95 -12.22
CA ARG A 84 6.31 6.15 -13.05
C ARG A 84 7.45 6.01 -14.06
#